data_AF-A0A351AVM1-F1
#
_entry.id   AF-A0A351AVM1-F1
#
_cell.length_a   1.000
_cell.length_b   1.000
_cell.length_c   1.000
_cell.angle_alpha   90.00
_cell.angle_beta   90.00
_cell.angle_gamma   90.00
#
_symmetry.space_group_name_H-M   'P 1'
#
loop_
_entity.id
_entity.type
_entity.pdbx_description
1 polymer ?
#
loop_
_entity_poly.entity_id
_entity_poly.type
_entity_poly.pdbx_seq_one_letter_code
_entity_poly.pdbx_strand_id
1 'polypeptide(L)'
;WQHHPQIHIVDFDFYNMNVFNRCENSNDILLAIPGWANVHPLLKVIPVEWEHSIPYGILHSPSPSPTVKRFLDAAAVKESAGGYNPK
;
A
#
# COMPACT_ATOMS: atom_id res chain seq x y z
N TRP A 1 2.85 -3.68 -19.76
CA TRP A 1 4.15 -4.17 -20.24
C TRP A 1 4.04 -4.93 -21.56
N GLN A 2 3.04 -5.80 -21.76
CA GLN A 2 2.89 -6.58 -23.02
C GLN A 2 2.82 -5.73 -24.31
N HIS A 3 2.36 -4.48 -24.22
CA HIS A 3 2.31 -3.53 -25.34
C HIS A 3 3.32 -2.36 -25.20
N HIS A 4 4.14 -2.38 -24.15
CA HIS A 4 5.08 -1.31 -23.78
C HIS A 4 6.37 -1.92 -23.21
N PRO A 5 7.25 -2.45 -24.07
CA PRO A 5 8.45 -3.19 -23.65
C PRO A 5 9.49 -2.33 -22.94
N GLN A 6 9.44 -1.00 -23.09
CA GLN A 6 10.30 -0.06 -22.38
C GLN A 6 9.98 0.07 -20.88
N ILE A 7 8.83 -0.46 -20.43
CA ILE A 7 8.44 -0.44 -19.02
C ILE A 7 9.01 -1.69 -18.34
N HIS A 8 9.98 -1.47 -17.45
CA HIS A 8 10.58 -2.50 -16.62
C HIS A 8 9.90 -2.51 -15.26
N ILE A 9 9.25 -3.64 -14.92
CA ILE A 9 8.60 -3.82 -13.62
C ILE A 9 9.61 -4.51 -12.69
N VAL A 10 9.84 -3.90 -11.54
CA VAL A 10 10.67 -4.46 -10.46
C VAL A 10 9.77 -4.69 -9.25
N ASP A 11 9.79 -5.93 -8.74
CA ASP A 11 9.00 -6.33 -7.58
C ASP A 11 9.84 -6.29 -6.29
N PHE A 12 9.18 -6.31 -5.14
CA PHE A 12 9.82 -6.30 -3.83
C PHE A 12 8.93 -7.00 -2.77
N ASP A 13 9.57 -7.64 -1.80
CA ASP A 13 8.84 -8.46 -0.81
C ASP A 13 8.10 -7.63 0.25
N PHE A 14 8.64 -6.46 0.62
CA PHE A 14 8.10 -5.63 1.70
C PHE A 14 8.10 -4.14 1.34
N TYR A 15 6.94 -3.50 1.49
CA TYR A 15 6.77 -2.06 1.28
C TYR A 15 7.25 -1.28 2.53
N ASN A 16 8.50 -0.82 2.51
CA ASN A 16 9.12 -0.10 3.62
C ASN A 16 10.09 1.00 3.13
N MET A 17 10.75 1.68 4.07
CA MET A 17 11.70 2.77 3.76
C MET A 17 12.85 2.36 2.84
N ASN A 18 13.27 1.08 2.82
CA ASN A 18 14.32 0.62 1.92
C ASN A 18 13.88 0.69 0.46
N VAL A 19 12.59 0.45 0.17
CA VAL A 19 12.03 0.60 -1.18
C VAL A 19 12.09 2.07 -1.62
N PHE A 20 11.70 3.00 -0.74
CA PHE A 20 11.81 4.44 -1.01
C PHE A 20 13.24 4.88 -1.26
N ASN A 21 14.18 4.47 -0.40
CA ASN A 21 15.59 4.80 -0.54
C ASN A 21 16.17 4.24 -1.86
N ARG A 22 15.83 3.01 -2.23
CA ARG A 22 16.24 2.41 -3.51
C ARG A 22 15.75 3.27 -4.67
N CYS A 23 14.46 3.61 -4.72
CA CYS A 23 13.88 4.39 -5.82
C CYS A 23 14.52 5.78 -5.96
N GLU A 24 14.83 6.43 -4.83
CA GLU A 24 15.54 7.70 -4.83
C GLU A 24 16.95 7.56 -5.43
N ASN A 25 17.70 6.52 -5.03
CA ASN A 25 19.07 6.31 -5.49
C ASN A 25 19.17 5.79 -6.93
N SER A 26 18.13 5.11 -7.44
CA SER A 26 18.10 4.57 -8.82
C SER A 26 17.32 5.45 -9.80
N ASN A 27 16.71 6.54 -9.34
CA ASN A 27 15.82 7.39 -10.13
C ASN A 27 14.63 6.61 -10.74
N ASP A 28 14.15 5.59 -10.01
CA ASP A 28 13.00 4.76 -10.37
C ASP A 28 11.69 5.41 -9.91
N ILE A 29 10.58 5.12 -10.60
CA ILE A 29 9.23 5.52 -10.19
C ILE A 29 8.63 4.42 -9.32
N LEU A 30 8.06 4.81 -8.17
CA LEU A 30 7.37 3.90 -7.25
C LEU A 30 5.85 4.09 -7.35
N LEU A 31 5.13 2.98 -7.57
CA LEU A 31 3.69 2.94 -7.31
C LEU A 31 3.46 2.95 -5.80
N ALA A 32 2.76 3.98 -5.31
CA ALA A 32 2.51 4.17 -3.90
C ALA A 32 1.01 4.19 -3.61
N ILE A 33 0.63 3.55 -2.50
CA ILE A 33 -0.70 3.71 -1.92
C ILE A 33 -0.77 5.06 -1.17
N PRO A 34 -1.93 5.74 -1.14
CA PRO A 34 -2.05 7.08 -0.58
C PRO A 34 -1.51 7.24 0.85
N GLY A 35 -1.56 6.19 1.67
CA GLY A 35 -1.04 6.20 3.04
C GLY A 35 0.44 6.53 3.17
N TRP A 36 1.24 6.34 2.12
CA TRP A 36 2.67 6.66 2.09
C TRP A 36 2.99 7.99 1.40
N ALA A 37 1.99 8.71 0.90
CA ALA A 37 2.20 9.91 0.09
C ALA A 37 3.05 10.99 0.79
N ASN A 38 3.03 11.02 2.12
CA ASN A 38 3.71 12.01 2.94
C ASN A 38 4.88 11.43 3.76
N VAL A 39 5.40 10.26 3.39
CA VAL A 39 6.49 9.62 4.14
C VAL A 39 7.78 10.44 4.14
N HIS A 40 8.00 11.24 3.10
CA HIS A 40 9.18 12.10 3.00
C HIS A 40 8.88 13.38 2.21
N PRO A 41 9.28 14.57 2.70
CA PRO A 41 8.97 15.85 2.07
C PRO A 41 9.61 16.07 0.69
N LEU A 42 10.63 15.29 0.33
CA LEU A 42 11.28 15.35 -0.99
C LEU A 42 10.64 14.43 -2.04
N LEU A 43 9.61 13.65 -1.69
CA LEU A 43 8.90 12.82 -2.65
C LEU A 43 7.74 13.60 -3.27
N LYS A 44 7.68 13.61 -4.60
CA LYS A 44 6.54 14.16 -5.33
C LYS A 44 5.58 13.04 -5.71
N VAL A 45 4.37 13.08 -5.18
CA VAL A 45 3.30 12.15 -5.55
C VAL A 45 2.52 12.73 -6.72
N ILE A 46 2.34 11.92 -7.76
CA ILE A 46 1.53 12.27 -8.94
C ILE A 46 0.32 11.32 -8.91
N PRO A 47 -0.92 11.84 -8.80
CA PRO A 47 -2.10 10.99 -8.82
C PRO A 47 -2.27 10.35 -10.21
N VAL A 48 -2.78 9.11 -10.22
CA VAL A 48 -3.13 8.37 -11.44
C VAL A 48 -4.60 7.97 -11.37
N GLU A 49 -5.33 8.25 -12.43
CA GLU A 49 -6.76 7.94 -12.55
C GLU A 49 -6.94 6.50 -13.06
N TRP A 50 -6.61 5.51 -12.22
CA TRP A 50 -6.76 4.09 -12.54
C TRP A 50 -7.80 3.44 -11.62
N GLU A 51 -8.70 2.64 -12.19
CA GLU A 51 -9.59 1.77 -11.42
C GLU A 51 -8.84 0.50 -10.98
N HIS A 52 -7.85 0.66 -10.12
CA HIS A 52 -7.08 -0.44 -9.55
C HIS A 52 -6.98 -0.32 -8.04
N SER A 53 -7.15 -1.45 -7.36
CA SER A 53 -7.09 -1.54 -5.90
C SER A 53 -6.08 -2.60 -5.49
N ILE A 54 -5.34 -2.31 -4.41
CA ILE A 54 -4.46 -3.29 -3.77
C ILE A 54 -5.22 -3.87 -2.55
N PRO A 55 -5.39 -5.20 -2.45
CA PRO A 55 -5.97 -5.80 -1.25
C PRO A 55 -5.03 -5.55 -0.06
N TYR A 56 -5.59 -5.10 1.07
CA TYR A 56 -4.84 -4.87 2.30
C TYR A 56 -5.54 -5.57 3.47
N GLY A 57 -4.80 -5.81 4.56
CA GLY A 57 -5.35 -6.49 5.72
C GLY A 57 -4.40 -6.51 6.90
N ILE A 58 -4.87 -7.09 8.01
CA ILE A 58 -4.10 -7.26 9.23
C ILE A 58 -3.50 -8.65 9.22
N LEU A 59 -2.17 -8.74 9.27
CA LEU A 59 -1.49 -10.02 9.45
C LEU A 59 -1.48 -10.40 10.94
N HIS A 60 -1.97 -11.59 11.28
CA HIS A 60 -1.98 -12.11 12.65
C HIS A 60 -1.77 -13.63 12.69
N SER A 61 -1.44 -14.16 13.87
CA SER A 61 -1.34 -15.61 14.11
C SER A 61 -2.66 -16.32 13.79
N PRO A 62 -2.65 -17.52 13.15
CA PRO A 62 -3.85 -18.35 13.00
C PRO A 62 -4.55 -18.67 14.34
N SER A 63 -3.78 -18.68 15.43
CA SER A 63 -4.26 -18.79 16.81
C SER A 63 -3.97 -17.47 17.55
N PRO A 64 -4.82 -16.44 17.41
CA PRO A 64 -4.58 -15.14 18.04
C PRO A 64 -4.80 -15.21 19.56
N SER A 65 -4.04 -14.41 20.31
CA SER A 65 -4.30 -14.23 21.75
C SER A 65 -5.67 -13.57 21.99
N PRO A 66 -6.26 -13.68 23.19
CA PRO A 66 -7.53 -13.02 23.49
C PRO A 66 -7.52 -11.51 23.20
N THR A 67 -6.39 -10.84 23.43
CA THR A 67 -6.23 -9.40 23.14
C THR A 67 -6.21 -9.12 21.64
N VAL A 68 -5.47 -9.91 20.85
CA VAL A 68 -5.45 -9.76 19.38
C VAL A 68 -6.82 -10.05 18.80
N LYS A 69 -7.53 -11.08 19.28
CA LYS A 69 -8.88 -11.40 18.83
C LYS A 69 -9.85 -10.24 19.05
N ARG A 70 -9.88 -9.63 20.25
CA ARG A 70 -10.70 -8.44 20.52
C ARG A 70 -10.39 -7.27 19.59
N PHE A 71 -9.11 -7.08 19.25
CA PHE A 71 -8.71 -6.05 18.29
C PHE A 71 -9.24 -6.33 16.88
N LEU A 72 -9.11 -7.57 16.40
CA LEU A 72 -9.61 -8.00 15.09
C LEU A 72 -11.13 -7.83 15.00
N ASP A 73 -11.87 -8.24 16.05
CA ASP A 73 -13.32 -8.07 16.11
C ASP A 73 -13.71 -6.59 16.01
N ALA A 74 -13.03 -5.72 16.75
CA ALA A 74 -13.28 -4.27 16.70
C ALA A 74 -12.93 -3.64 15.34
N ALA A 75 -11.87 -4.13 14.67
CA ALA A 75 -11.47 -3.69 13.35
C ALA A 75 -12.49 -4.10 12.27
N ALA A 76 -13.01 -5.33 12.34
CA ALA A 76 -14.01 -5.85 11.40
C ALA A 76 -15.34 -5.07 11.42
N VAL A 77 -15.75 -4.54 12.59
CA VAL A 77 -16.96 -3.71 12.71
C VAL A 77 -16.84 -2.39 11.93
N LYS A 78 -15.63 -1.88 11.70
CA LYS A 78 -15.44 -0.62 10.95
C LYS A 78 -15.53 -0.79 9.43
N GLU A 79 -15.23 -1.97 8.89
CA GLU A 79 -15.35 -2.22 7.44
C GLU A 79 -16.80 -2.22 6.96
N SER A 80 -17.75 -2.58 7.82
CA SER A 80 -19.19 -2.57 7.49
C SER A 80 -19.84 -1.18 7.57
N ALA A 81 -19.12 -0.16 8.04
CA ALA A 81 -19.58 1.23 8.13
C ALA A 81 -18.81 2.20 7.20
N GLY A 82 -17.77 1.73 6.52
CA GLY A 82 -16.86 2.54 5.71
C GLY A 82 -16.93 2.21 4.22
N GLY A 83 -18.10 2.40 3.60
CA GLY A 83 -18.19 2.43 2.14
C GLY A 83 -17.34 3.59 1.60
N TYR A 84 -16.36 3.26 0.76
CA TYR A 84 -15.59 4.23 -0.02
C TYR A 84 -16.56 5.13 -0.81
N ASN A 85 -16.53 6.43 -0.54
CA ASN A 85 -17.31 7.44 -1.25
C ASN A 85 -16.35 8.33 -2.05
N PRO A 86 -16.18 8.10 -3.36
CA PRO A 86 -15.39 8.99 -4.19
C PRO A 86 -16.17 10.30 -4.36
N LYS A 87 -15.65 11.38 -3.75
CA LYS A 87 -15.91 12.73 -4.23
C LYS A 87 -14.80 13.13 -5.18
#